data_AF-A0A196SKK5-F1
#
_entry.id   AF-A0A196SKK5-F1
#
_cell.length_a   1.000
_cell.length_b   1.000
_cell.length_c   1.000
_cell.angle_alpha   90.00
_cell.angle_beta   90.00
_cell.angle_gamma   90.00
#
_symmetry.space_group_name_H-M   'P 1'
#
loop_
_entity.id
_entity.type
_entity.pdbx_description
1 polymer ?
#
loop_
_entity_poly.entity_id
_entity_poly.type
_entity_poly.pdbx_seq_one_letter_code
_entity_poly.pdbx_strand_id
1 'polypeptide(L)'
;MYWVELCMCYHYVCYVRIVVNRTERVLCTLFFLLRNIYVKVMSLFKSQEWMEEHSHLICSKRELFEALFPKPAFVVEWEKEKQIKKVVASYVPSFIFLLCFSVFFYTWSATSVPITHRRAYIPMSYETDLSFRDRVVKEEYKDGKYRVTVFDIPVITNTNNAACRMVSRVADDMKRAGQYFDPSAREYLNHMEVFVVNTPMVNAFYSIGGVIIVFSGVIDYYKQLEASGKITSAENSVAGVIAHEMAHSIARHSVERYFDWRSILTNYAIDQIKDYFFLPLIAKVVDMKIQQNQEAEADFIALYLLKRAGYDTSEFGRSMKLLGDEPDDPIDYFRALFIDHPRFMDRENSMNRSVPKVDEDFEELYCVEEKSWYQRLKRRIDRRMDAVWEIFS
;
A
#
# COMPACT_ATOMS: atom_id res chain seq x y z
N MET A 1 17.36 -3.21 22.81
CA MET A 1 16.68 -2.59 21.65
C MET A 1 16.08 -1.23 21.95
N TYR A 2 15.45 -0.98 23.11
CA TYR A 2 14.85 0.33 23.47
C TYR A 2 15.82 1.54 23.59
N TRP A 3 17.13 1.33 23.75
CA TRP A 3 18.10 2.43 23.91
C TRP A 3 18.59 3.06 22.60
N VAL A 4 18.44 2.36 21.45
CA VAL A 4 18.92 2.87 20.15
C VAL A 4 17.88 3.78 19.49
N GLU A 5 16.58 3.50 19.69
CA GLU A 5 15.48 4.35 19.21
C GLU A 5 15.38 5.66 20.00
N LEU A 6 15.59 5.64 21.32
CA LEU A 6 15.68 6.87 22.11
C LEU A 6 16.91 7.71 21.76
N CYS A 7 18.05 7.09 21.44
CA CYS A 7 19.25 7.81 21.01
C CYS A 7 19.06 8.48 19.64
N MET A 8 18.34 7.87 18.71
CA MET A 8 18.02 8.48 17.40
C MET A 8 17.03 9.63 17.54
N CYS A 9 15.97 9.51 18.35
CA CYS A 9 15.06 10.62 18.62
C CYS A 9 15.73 11.76 19.41
N TYR A 10 16.57 11.47 20.41
CA TYR A 10 17.24 12.50 21.20
C TYR A 10 18.34 13.23 20.41
N HIS A 11 19.12 12.51 19.58
CA HIS A 11 20.08 13.15 18.68
C HIS A 11 19.39 13.91 17.55
N TYR A 12 18.29 13.43 16.98
CA TYR A 12 17.55 14.14 15.94
C TYR A 12 16.84 15.40 16.48
N VAL A 13 16.25 15.35 17.68
CA VAL A 13 15.62 16.52 18.32
C VAL A 13 16.67 17.56 18.78
N CYS A 14 17.83 17.12 19.29
CA CYS A 14 18.95 18.03 19.56
C CYS A 14 19.59 18.59 18.28
N TYR A 15 19.67 17.79 17.21
CA TYR A 15 20.14 18.20 15.88
C TYR A 15 19.21 19.26 15.29
N VAL A 16 17.88 19.07 15.35
CA VAL A 16 16.91 20.06 14.88
C VAL A 16 16.93 21.35 15.72
N ARG A 17 17.06 21.29 17.05
CA ARG A 17 17.07 22.50 17.89
C ARG A 17 18.34 23.36 17.73
N ILE A 18 19.48 22.75 17.41
CA ILE A 18 20.75 23.47 17.14
C ILE A 18 20.82 23.92 15.67
N VAL A 19 20.22 23.18 14.76
CA VAL A 19 20.22 23.49 13.32
C VAL A 19 19.25 24.62 13.01
N VAL A 20 18.07 24.73 13.64
CA VAL A 20 17.02 25.72 13.31
C VAL A 20 17.50 27.17 13.26
N ASN A 21 18.47 27.60 14.10
CA ASN A 21 19.04 28.96 14.05
C ASN A 21 20.18 29.15 13.02
N ARG A 22 20.70 28.06 12.44
CA ARG A 22 21.75 28.05 11.40
C ARG A 22 21.23 27.59 10.02
N THR A 23 20.04 26.98 9.94
CA THR A 23 19.47 26.40 8.71
C THR A 23 19.11 27.44 7.67
N GLU A 24 18.65 28.64 8.04
CA GLU A 24 18.29 29.66 7.04
C GLU A 24 19.46 29.99 6.10
N ARG A 25 20.69 30.05 6.64
CA ARG A 25 21.89 30.35 5.84
C ARG A 25 22.39 29.15 5.03
N VAL A 26 22.27 27.95 5.58
CA VAL A 26 22.68 26.70 4.89
C VAL A 26 21.70 26.37 3.77
N LEU A 27 20.40 26.55 3.99
CA LEU A 27 19.35 26.40 2.99
C LEU A 27 19.51 27.42 1.88
N CYS A 28 19.75 28.71 2.17
CA CYS A 28 20.04 29.70 1.12
C CYS A 28 21.27 29.34 0.27
N THR A 29 22.30 28.73 0.87
CA THR A 29 23.53 28.32 0.17
C THR A 29 23.31 27.07 -0.69
N LEU A 30 22.57 26.08 -0.18
CA LEU A 30 22.13 24.90 -0.94
C LEU A 30 21.21 25.30 -2.09
N PHE A 31 20.33 26.28 -1.88
CA PHE A 31 19.46 26.83 -2.91
C PHE A 31 20.27 27.56 -4.01
N PHE A 32 21.35 28.25 -3.64
CA PHE A 32 22.27 28.87 -4.60
C PHE A 32 23.06 27.84 -5.42
N LEU A 33 23.47 26.74 -4.80
CA LEU A 33 24.13 25.61 -5.48
C LEU A 33 23.17 24.90 -6.44
N LEU A 34 21.95 24.62 -5.99
CA LEU A 34 20.89 24.03 -6.83
C LEU A 34 20.47 24.97 -7.97
N ARG A 35 20.40 26.29 -7.72
CA ARG A 35 20.19 27.32 -8.76
C ARG A 35 21.31 27.30 -9.81
N ASN A 36 22.57 27.23 -9.39
CA ASN A 36 23.70 27.20 -10.32
C ASN A 36 23.75 25.89 -11.12
N ILE A 37 23.40 24.76 -10.50
CA ILE A 37 23.27 23.48 -11.20
C ILE A 37 22.12 23.54 -12.21
N TYR A 38 20.94 24.04 -11.81
CA TYR A 38 19.78 24.19 -12.69
C TYR A 38 20.05 25.14 -13.86
N VAL A 39 20.66 26.31 -13.65
CA VAL A 39 21.04 27.24 -14.72
C VAL A 39 22.03 26.60 -15.70
N LYS A 40 22.99 25.82 -15.17
CA LYS A 40 24.00 25.14 -15.98
C LYS A 40 23.41 23.97 -16.77
N VAL A 41 22.49 23.22 -16.18
CA VAL A 41 21.71 22.17 -16.86
C VAL A 41 20.81 22.80 -17.93
N MET A 42 20.09 23.88 -17.63
CA MET A 42 19.22 24.57 -18.60
C MET A 42 20.02 25.23 -19.74
N SER A 43 21.27 25.66 -19.49
CA SER A 43 22.17 26.16 -20.54
C SER A 43 22.69 25.06 -21.48
N LEU A 44 22.61 23.78 -21.07
CA LEU A 44 22.98 22.64 -21.90
C LEU A 44 21.84 22.18 -22.83
N PHE A 45 20.62 22.67 -22.63
CA PHE A 45 19.41 22.21 -23.34
C PHE A 45 18.84 23.18 -24.38
N LYS A 46 19.50 24.32 -24.69
CA LYS A 46 18.92 25.34 -25.59
C LYS A 46 19.88 25.78 -26.68
N SER A 47 19.41 25.73 -27.94
CA SER A 47 20.13 26.24 -29.11
C SER A 47 20.17 27.78 -29.10
N GLN A 48 21.20 28.33 -29.75
CA GLN A 48 21.49 29.76 -29.80
C GLN A 48 20.34 30.58 -30.41
N GLU A 49 19.57 30.01 -31.36
CA GLU A 49 18.38 30.62 -31.97
C GLU A 49 17.22 30.82 -30.99
N TRP A 50 17.00 29.90 -30.04
CA TRP A 50 15.90 30.01 -29.06
C TRP A 50 16.10 31.19 -28.10
N MET A 51 17.36 31.54 -27.81
CA MET A 51 17.75 32.61 -26.89
C MET A 51 17.55 34.01 -27.47
N GLU A 52 17.69 34.18 -28.79
CA GLU A 52 17.52 35.48 -29.45
C GLU A 52 16.03 35.87 -29.56
N GLU A 53 15.18 34.92 -29.96
CA GLU A 53 13.75 35.12 -30.20
C GLU A 53 12.94 35.44 -28.92
N HIS A 54 13.43 35.02 -27.75
CA HIS A 54 12.74 35.18 -26.46
C HIS A 54 13.44 36.14 -25.49
N SER A 55 14.48 36.84 -25.95
CA SER A 55 15.33 37.73 -25.12
C SER A 55 14.54 38.83 -24.40
N HIS A 56 13.48 39.35 -25.03
CA HIS A 56 12.63 40.42 -24.49
C HIS A 56 11.75 39.94 -23.32
N LEU A 57 11.26 38.69 -23.37
CA LEU A 57 10.49 38.06 -22.29
C LEU A 57 11.35 37.62 -21.10
N ILE A 58 12.62 37.31 -21.36
CA ILE A 58 13.60 36.96 -20.31
C ILE A 58 14.04 38.22 -19.57
N CYS A 59 14.22 39.35 -20.26
CA CYS A 59 14.60 40.62 -19.64
C CYS A 59 13.52 41.15 -18.68
N SER A 60 12.25 41.13 -19.07
CA SER A 60 11.17 41.63 -18.21
C SER A 60 10.95 40.75 -16.97
N LYS A 61 11.11 39.42 -17.10
CA LYS A 61 11.07 38.50 -15.95
C LYS A 61 12.28 38.63 -15.04
N ARG A 62 13.45 38.98 -15.59
CA ARG A 62 14.67 39.20 -14.81
C ARG A 62 14.55 40.45 -13.94
N GLU A 63 14.01 41.53 -14.47
CA GLU A 63 13.76 42.76 -13.69
C GLU A 63 12.69 42.55 -12.62
N LEU A 64 11.61 41.82 -12.94
CA LEU A 64 10.57 41.46 -11.96
C LEU A 64 11.12 40.54 -10.85
N PHE A 65 12.04 39.63 -11.20
CA PHE A 65 12.69 38.74 -10.25
C PHE A 65 13.73 39.46 -9.40
N GLU A 66 14.50 40.40 -9.96
CA GLU A 66 15.45 41.23 -9.22
C GLU A 66 14.73 42.27 -8.32
N ALA A 67 13.51 42.68 -8.68
CA ALA A 67 12.64 43.54 -7.86
C ALA A 67 11.94 42.78 -6.71
N LEU A 68 11.51 41.54 -6.95
CA LEU A 68 10.93 40.67 -5.91
C LEU A 68 11.98 40.08 -4.95
N PHE A 69 13.24 39.99 -5.40
CA PHE A 69 14.36 39.47 -4.61
C PHE A 69 15.58 40.41 -4.70
N PRO A 70 15.52 41.60 -4.08
CA PRO A 70 16.64 42.53 -4.08
C PRO A 70 17.87 41.82 -3.50
N LYS A 71 19.02 41.96 -4.17
CA LYS A 71 20.29 41.38 -3.70
C LYS A 71 20.52 41.84 -2.26
N PRO A 72 20.56 40.93 -1.27
CA PRO A 72 20.95 41.34 0.06
C PRO A 72 22.38 41.86 -0.04
N ALA A 73 22.63 43.05 0.51
CA ALA A 73 23.97 43.60 0.67
C ALA A 73 24.73 42.80 1.73
N PHE A 74 25.02 41.54 1.45
CA PHE A 74 25.93 40.70 2.20
C PHE A 74 27.16 40.47 1.32
N VAL A 75 28.17 41.32 1.52
CA VAL A 75 29.54 40.95 1.22
C VAL A 75 29.86 39.78 2.15
N VAL A 76 29.69 38.56 1.66
CA VAL A 76 30.20 37.37 2.34
C VAL A 76 31.72 37.47 2.22
N GLU A 77 32.38 37.87 3.30
CA GLU A 77 33.84 37.86 3.40
C GLU A 77 34.36 36.51 2.92
N TRP A 78 35.31 36.53 1.98
CA TRP A 78 35.90 35.33 1.36
C TRP A 78 36.40 34.29 2.38
N GLU A 79 36.79 34.72 3.58
CA GLU A 79 37.15 33.86 4.71
C GLU A 79 35.97 33.09 5.30
N LYS A 80 34.77 33.69 5.36
CA LYS A 80 33.54 33.00 5.78
C LYS A 80 33.14 31.93 4.76
N GLU A 81 33.34 32.15 3.46
CA GLU A 81 33.10 31.15 2.43
C GLU A 81 34.05 29.94 2.56
N LYS A 82 35.35 30.19 2.80
CA LYS A 82 36.34 29.11 3.06
C LYS A 82 36.03 28.33 4.35
N GLN A 83 35.61 29.02 5.40
CA GLN A 83 35.17 28.39 6.66
C GLN A 83 33.94 27.52 6.44
N ILE A 84 32.92 28.01 5.71
CA ILE A 84 31.73 27.24 5.36
C ILE A 84 32.10 26.02 4.52
N LYS A 85 32.98 26.15 3.51
CA LYS A 85 33.44 25.01 2.70
C LYS A 85 34.18 23.96 3.54
N LYS A 86 35.01 24.36 4.51
CA LYS A 86 35.67 23.44 5.44
C LYS A 86 34.67 22.71 6.34
N VAL A 87 33.69 23.44 6.88
CA VAL A 87 32.62 22.86 7.70
C VAL A 87 31.79 21.87 6.89
N VAL A 88 31.33 22.25 5.69
CA VAL A 88 30.59 21.35 4.78
C VAL A 88 31.43 20.13 4.41
N ALA A 89 32.70 20.32 4.04
CA ALA A 89 33.62 19.22 3.71
C ALA A 89 33.83 18.26 4.90
N SER A 90 33.79 18.74 6.14
CA SER A 90 33.88 17.88 7.33
C SER A 90 32.66 16.98 7.53
N TYR A 91 31.49 17.37 7.00
CA TYR A 91 30.28 16.55 7.04
C TYR A 91 30.13 15.60 5.84
N VAL A 92 30.87 15.82 4.75
CA VAL A 92 30.80 14.97 3.54
C VAL A 92 31.06 13.48 3.85
N PRO A 93 32.08 13.09 4.63
CA PRO A 93 32.28 11.67 4.98
C PRO A 93 31.12 11.07 5.78
N SER A 94 30.53 11.85 6.69
CA SER A 94 29.37 11.40 7.48
C SER A 94 28.13 11.23 6.60
N PHE A 95 27.92 12.15 5.66
CA PHE A 95 26.82 12.07 4.69
C PHE A 95 27.00 10.86 3.75
N ILE A 96 28.22 10.64 3.23
CA ILE A 96 28.53 9.46 2.42
C ILE A 96 28.30 8.19 3.22
N PHE A 97 28.77 8.12 4.47
CA PHE A 97 28.55 6.97 5.35
C PHE A 97 27.06 6.70 5.57
N LEU A 98 26.27 7.73 5.90
CA LEU A 98 24.82 7.60 6.10
C LEU A 98 24.10 7.18 4.82
N LEU A 99 24.52 7.70 3.66
CA LEU A 99 23.97 7.31 2.36
C LEU A 99 24.28 5.84 2.05
N CYS A 100 25.54 5.44 2.18
CA CYS A 100 25.97 4.05 1.98
C CYS A 100 25.29 3.09 2.96
N PHE A 101 25.19 3.48 4.24
CA PHE A 101 24.50 2.70 5.26
C PHE A 101 23.00 2.58 4.96
N SER A 102 22.35 3.66 4.53
CA SER A 102 20.93 3.64 4.12
C SER A 102 20.70 2.74 2.91
N VAL A 103 21.57 2.80 1.89
CA VAL A 103 21.49 1.93 0.70
C VAL A 103 21.73 0.47 1.08
N PHE A 104 22.74 0.21 1.92
CA PHE A 104 23.01 -1.13 2.45
C PHE A 104 21.80 -1.66 3.22
N PHE A 105 21.25 -0.87 4.15
CA PHE A 105 20.11 -1.26 4.95
C PHE A 105 18.89 -1.55 4.07
N TYR A 106 18.56 -0.66 3.12
CA TYR A 106 17.45 -0.85 2.18
C TYR A 106 17.60 -2.14 1.36
N THR A 107 18.80 -2.41 0.85
CA THR A 107 19.06 -3.60 0.04
C THR A 107 19.12 -4.89 0.85
N TRP A 108 19.53 -4.80 2.12
CA TRP A 108 19.60 -5.90 3.07
C TRP A 108 18.21 -6.31 3.58
N SER A 109 17.33 -5.35 3.86
CA SER A 109 15.97 -5.61 4.34
C SER A 109 14.94 -5.74 3.22
N ALA A 110 15.35 -5.64 1.95
CA ALA A 110 14.47 -5.86 0.82
C ALA A 110 14.19 -7.36 0.63
N THR A 111 12.95 -7.75 0.90
CA THR A 111 12.42 -9.11 0.73
C THR A 111 11.82 -9.28 -0.67
N SER A 112 11.74 -10.53 -1.14
CA SER A 112 11.10 -10.85 -2.41
C SER A 112 9.62 -11.13 -2.17
N VAL A 113 8.72 -10.46 -2.90
CA VAL A 113 7.29 -10.74 -2.86
C VAL A 113 7.03 -12.11 -3.52
N PRO A 114 6.27 -13.02 -2.88
CA PRO A 114 5.90 -14.31 -3.47
C PRO A 114 5.21 -14.13 -4.83
N ILE A 115 5.42 -15.07 -5.76
CA ILE A 115 4.89 -15.08 -7.15
C ILE A 115 5.48 -13.99 -8.06
N THR A 116 5.47 -12.72 -7.65
CA THR A 116 5.94 -11.62 -8.52
C THR A 116 7.44 -11.42 -8.48
N HIS A 117 8.09 -11.89 -7.42
CA HIS A 117 9.50 -11.72 -7.12
C HIS A 117 9.97 -10.26 -7.08
N ARG A 118 9.03 -9.32 -6.90
CA ARG A 118 9.34 -7.90 -6.72
C ARG A 118 10.11 -7.72 -5.41
N ARG A 119 11.17 -6.91 -5.43
CA ARG A 119 11.85 -6.52 -4.19
C ARG A 119 11.03 -5.44 -3.48
N ALA A 120 10.56 -5.76 -2.28
CA ALA A 120 9.80 -4.88 -1.39
C ALA A 120 10.59 -4.61 -0.10
N TYR A 121 10.55 -3.38 0.39
CA TYR A 121 11.21 -3.03 1.66
C TYR A 121 10.23 -3.24 2.81
N ILE A 122 10.42 -4.33 3.57
CA ILE A 122 9.52 -4.74 4.64
C ILE A 122 10.35 -4.97 5.91
N PRO A 123 10.63 -3.91 6.70
CA PRO A 123 11.53 -4.00 7.86
C PRO A 123 10.84 -4.62 9.10
N MET A 124 9.54 -4.87 9.05
CA MET A 124 8.74 -5.44 10.13
C MET A 124 8.65 -6.96 9.98
N SER A 125 8.83 -7.72 11.06
CA SER A 125 8.65 -9.18 11.04
C SER A 125 7.17 -9.59 10.96
N TYR A 126 6.88 -10.86 10.66
CA TYR A 126 5.50 -11.37 10.66
C TYR A 126 4.89 -11.38 12.07
N GLU A 127 5.68 -11.66 13.10
CA GLU A 127 5.23 -11.65 14.51
C GLU A 127 4.87 -10.24 14.95
N THR A 128 5.66 -9.26 14.53
CA THR A 128 5.37 -7.84 14.80
C THR A 128 4.10 -7.42 14.07
N ASP A 129 3.91 -7.85 12.82
CA ASP A 129 2.69 -7.63 12.05
C ASP A 129 1.46 -8.14 12.82
N LEU A 130 1.45 -9.42 13.20
CA LEU A 130 0.37 -10.06 13.96
C LEU A 130 0.04 -9.35 15.29
N SER A 131 1.02 -8.72 15.94
CA SER A 131 0.79 -7.98 17.18
C SER A 131 -0.14 -6.77 17.01
N PHE A 132 -0.37 -6.29 15.78
CA PHE A 132 -1.32 -5.21 15.50
C PHE A 132 -2.77 -5.68 15.46
N ARG A 133 -3.03 -7.00 15.42
CA ARG A 133 -4.38 -7.56 15.37
C ARG A 133 -5.31 -7.02 16.46
N ASP A 134 -4.81 -6.96 17.69
CA ASP A 134 -5.57 -6.51 18.88
C ASP A 134 -5.96 -5.02 18.80
N ARG A 135 -5.38 -4.26 17.85
CA ARG A 135 -5.76 -2.87 17.58
C ARG A 135 -6.94 -2.75 16.60
N VAL A 136 -7.15 -3.79 15.78
CA VAL A 136 -8.19 -3.84 14.74
C VAL A 136 -9.45 -4.51 15.31
N VAL A 137 -9.27 -5.63 16.01
CA VAL A 137 -10.34 -6.41 16.61
C VAL A 137 -10.48 -6.01 18.07
N LYS A 138 -11.67 -5.53 18.45
CA LYS A 138 -12.02 -5.28 19.85
C LYS A 138 -13.00 -6.33 20.33
N GLU A 139 -12.65 -7.01 21.40
CA GLU A 139 -13.53 -7.89 22.12
C GLU A 139 -14.00 -7.22 23.41
N GLU A 140 -15.30 -6.98 23.51
CA GLU A 140 -15.91 -6.37 24.70
C GLU A 140 -16.87 -7.35 25.37
N TYR A 141 -16.81 -7.44 26.70
CA TYR A 141 -17.81 -8.20 27.46
C TYR A 141 -18.99 -7.28 27.80
N LYS A 142 -20.16 -7.55 27.22
CA LYS A 142 -21.39 -6.77 27.44
C LYS A 142 -22.61 -7.69 27.50
N ASP A 143 -23.51 -7.44 28.45
CA ASP A 143 -24.76 -8.20 28.62
C ASP A 143 -24.56 -9.73 28.77
N GLY A 144 -23.49 -10.14 29.46
CA GLY A 144 -23.18 -11.55 29.70
C GLY A 144 -22.52 -12.28 28.53
N LYS A 145 -22.21 -11.57 27.42
CA LYS A 145 -21.63 -12.15 26.20
C LYS A 145 -20.46 -11.31 25.70
N TYR A 146 -19.54 -11.96 24.98
CA TYR A 146 -18.52 -11.25 24.22
C TYR A 146 -19.16 -10.70 22.94
N ARG A 147 -18.97 -9.40 22.71
CA ARG A 147 -19.26 -8.71 21.47
C ARG A 147 -17.94 -8.43 20.77
N VAL A 148 -17.74 -9.05 19.61
CA VAL A 148 -16.60 -8.75 18.74
C VAL A 148 -17.01 -7.62 17.81
N THR A 149 -16.23 -6.56 17.78
CA THR A 149 -16.41 -5.45 16.84
C THR A 149 -15.13 -5.17 16.08
N VAL A 150 -15.32 -4.73 14.85
CA VAL A 150 -14.25 -4.24 13.98
C VAL A 150 -14.62 -2.81 13.65
N PHE A 151 -13.78 -1.84 14.05
CA PHE A 151 -14.09 -0.41 13.94
C PHE A 151 -15.48 -0.04 14.48
N ASP A 152 -15.87 -0.64 15.61
CA ASP A 152 -17.16 -0.47 16.29
C ASP A 152 -18.39 -1.03 15.53
N ILE A 153 -18.17 -1.71 14.40
CA ILE A 153 -19.20 -2.42 13.63
C ILE A 153 -19.31 -3.86 14.14
N PRO A 154 -20.53 -4.40 14.38
CA PRO A 154 -20.70 -5.76 14.89
C PRO A 154 -20.27 -6.83 13.88
N VAL A 155 -19.47 -7.79 14.36
CA VAL A 155 -19.14 -9.01 13.63
C VAL A 155 -20.29 -10.02 13.72
N ILE A 156 -20.57 -10.72 12.63
CA ILE A 156 -21.49 -11.86 12.62
C ILE A 156 -20.76 -13.04 13.29
N THR A 157 -21.11 -13.33 14.54
CA THR A 157 -20.49 -14.40 15.33
C THR A 157 -21.20 -15.75 15.19
N ASN A 158 -22.37 -15.79 14.55
CA ASN A 158 -23.11 -17.02 14.32
C ASN A 158 -22.43 -17.87 13.23
N THR A 159 -21.75 -18.94 13.64
CA THR A 159 -21.09 -19.88 12.72
C THR A 159 -22.07 -20.64 11.81
N ASN A 160 -23.37 -20.63 12.13
CA ASN A 160 -24.42 -21.18 11.27
C ASN A 160 -24.95 -20.19 10.22
N ASN A 161 -24.41 -18.97 10.17
CA ASN A 161 -24.71 -18.04 9.09
C ASN A 161 -24.04 -18.52 7.79
N ALA A 162 -24.81 -18.53 6.69
CA ALA A 162 -24.33 -19.00 5.39
C ALA A 162 -23.16 -18.17 4.83
N ALA A 163 -23.17 -16.84 5.04
CA ALA A 163 -22.07 -15.97 4.66
C ALA A 163 -20.80 -16.30 5.45
N CYS A 164 -20.89 -16.51 6.76
CA CYS A 164 -19.75 -16.92 7.59
C CYS A 164 -19.16 -18.26 7.14
N ARG A 165 -20.00 -19.25 6.82
CA ARG A 165 -19.52 -20.55 6.31
C ARG A 165 -18.85 -20.42 4.94
N MET A 166 -19.44 -19.66 4.02
CA MET A 166 -18.85 -19.40 2.71
C MET A 166 -17.49 -18.73 2.85
N VAL A 167 -17.41 -17.62 3.58
CA VAL A 167 -16.18 -16.86 3.80
C VAL A 167 -15.11 -17.71 4.49
N SER A 168 -15.47 -18.51 5.51
CA SER A 168 -14.52 -19.38 6.19
C SER A 168 -13.92 -20.43 5.26
N ARG A 169 -14.76 -21.10 4.44
CA ARG A 169 -14.27 -22.09 3.47
C ARG A 169 -13.34 -21.47 2.43
N VAL A 170 -13.71 -20.30 1.91
CA VAL A 170 -12.91 -19.57 0.92
C VAL A 170 -11.59 -19.11 1.54
N ALA A 171 -11.62 -18.53 2.74
CA ALA A 171 -10.43 -18.10 3.46
C ALA A 171 -9.46 -19.26 3.72
N ASP A 172 -9.97 -20.42 4.15
CA ASP A 172 -9.14 -21.61 4.36
C ASP A 172 -8.48 -22.10 3.07
N ASP A 173 -9.20 -22.02 1.94
CA ASP A 173 -8.64 -22.33 0.63
C ASP A 173 -7.51 -21.36 0.25
N MET A 174 -7.74 -20.06 0.42
CA MET A 174 -6.73 -19.03 0.12
C MET A 174 -5.52 -19.14 1.04
N LYS A 175 -5.70 -19.45 2.33
CA LYS A 175 -4.60 -19.71 3.27
C LYS A 175 -3.73 -20.87 2.79
N ARG A 176 -4.33 -22.01 2.38
CA ARG A 176 -3.57 -23.15 1.86
C ARG A 176 -2.86 -22.82 0.54
N ALA A 177 -3.47 -22.02 -0.32
CA ALA A 177 -2.83 -21.53 -1.53
C ALA A 177 -1.66 -20.58 -1.21
N GLY A 178 -1.83 -19.65 -0.27
CA GLY A 178 -0.78 -18.74 0.19
C GLY A 178 0.41 -19.48 0.79
N GLN A 179 0.16 -20.50 1.62
CA GLN A 179 1.20 -21.36 2.20
C GLN A 179 2.01 -22.13 1.14
N TYR A 180 1.40 -22.42 -0.01
CA TYR A 180 2.07 -23.09 -1.11
C TYR A 180 3.08 -22.14 -1.80
N PHE A 181 2.68 -20.88 -2.03
CA PHE A 181 3.54 -19.89 -2.70
C PHE A 181 4.53 -19.20 -1.75
N ASP A 182 4.20 -19.08 -0.46
CA ASP A 182 5.09 -18.59 0.59
C ASP A 182 5.08 -19.53 1.80
N PRO A 183 5.90 -20.60 1.77
CA PRO A 183 6.04 -21.49 2.92
C PRO A 183 6.56 -20.80 4.18
N SER A 184 7.28 -19.68 4.05
CA SER A 184 7.83 -18.94 5.18
C SER A 184 6.75 -18.17 5.95
N ALA A 185 5.67 -17.77 5.27
CA ALA A 185 4.51 -17.13 5.87
C ALA A 185 3.52 -18.13 6.49
N ARG A 186 3.85 -19.42 6.60
CA ARG A 186 2.89 -20.43 7.07
C ARG A 186 2.29 -20.11 8.44
N GLU A 187 3.13 -19.75 9.39
CA GLU A 187 2.68 -19.42 10.75
C GLU A 187 1.81 -18.16 10.75
N TYR A 188 2.21 -17.16 9.97
CA TYR A 188 1.47 -15.93 9.77
C TYR A 188 0.06 -16.19 9.18
N LEU A 189 -0.03 -16.98 8.10
CA LEU A 189 -1.30 -17.33 7.46
C LEU A 189 -2.20 -18.23 8.33
N ASN A 190 -1.61 -19.05 9.22
CA ASN A 190 -2.38 -19.83 10.20
C ASN A 190 -3.07 -18.92 11.23
N HIS A 191 -2.38 -17.86 11.66
CA HIS A 191 -2.90 -16.89 12.64
C HIS A 191 -3.77 -15.80 12.03
N MET A 192 -3.81 -15.69 10.70
CA MET A 192 -4.70 -14.78 10.00
C MET A 192 -6.16 -15.10 10.30
N GLU A 193 -6.98 -14.08 10.52
CA GLU A 193 -8.40 -14.22 10.80
C GLU A 193 -9.24 -13.50 9.75
N VAL A 194 -10.41 -14.08 9.44
CA VAL A 194 -11.36 -13.49 8.51
C VAL A 194 -12.68 -13.28 9.22
N PHE A 195 -13.13 -12.03 9.29
CA PHE A 195 -14.38 -11.66 9.94
C PHE A 195 -15.42 -11.24 8.92
N VAL A 196 -16.67 -11.64 9.14
CA VAL A 196 -17.82 -11.11 8.40
C VAL A 196 -18.50 -10.04 9.25
N VAL A 197 -18.58 -8.82 8.73
CA VAL A 197 -19.16 -7.67 9.42
C VAL A 197 -20.55 -7.40 8.86
N ASN A 198 -21.54 -7.23 9.75
CA ASN A 198 -22.92 -7.00 9.35
C ASN A 198 -23.13 -5.53 8.96
N THR A 199 -22.96 -5.22 7.68
CA THR A 199 -23.16 -3.89 7.10
C THR A 199 -23.61 -4.02 5.65
N PRO A 200 -24.52 -3.14 5.17
CA PRO A 200 -24.95 -3.14 3.76
C PRO A 200 -23.86 -2.65 2.80
N MET A 201 -22.79 -2.04 3.32
CA MET A 201 -21.69 -1.52 2.50
C MET A 201 -21.03 -2.63 1.67
N VAL A 202 -20.77 -2.35 0.41
CA VAL A 202 -20.14 -3.28 -0.54
C VAL A 202 -18.62 -3.10 -0.45
N ASN A 203 -17.98 -3.73 0.53
CA ASN A 203 -16.53 -3.65 0.70
C ASN A 203 -15.94 -4.90 1.37
N ALA A 204 -14.63 -5.07 1.22
CA ALA A 204 -13.81 -5.96 2.01
C ALA A 204 -12.40 -5.38 2.05
N PHE A 205 -11.67 -5.62 3.14
CA PHE A 205 -10.29 -5.17 3.22
C PHE A 205 -9.43 -6.01 4.13
N TYR A 206 -8.14 -6.02 3.83
CA TYR A 206 -7.10 -6.52 4.71
C TYR A 206 -6.51 -5.42 5.60
N SER A 207 -6.23 -5.73 6.86
CA SER A 207 -5.52 -4.87 7.80
C SER A 207 -4.23 -5.50 8.33
N ILE A 208 -3.25 -4.64 8.68
CA ILE A 208 -2.03 -5.06 9.40
C ILE A 208 -2.45 -5.86 10.64
N GLY A 209 -1.77 -6.98 10.90
CA GLY A 209 -2.21 -7.93 11.92
C GLY A 209 -2.86 -9.20 11.39
N GLY A 210 -2.83 -9.44 10.07
CA GLY A 210 -3.40 -10.66 9.53
C GLY A 210 -4.93 -10.70 9.63
N VAL A 211 -5.62 -9.56 9.52
CA VAL A 211 -7.08 -9.52 9.64
C VAL A 211 -7.69 -9.16 8.29
N ILE A 212 -8.54 -10.03 7.75
CA ILE A 212 -9.37 -9.72 6.58
C ILE A 212 -10.81 -9.50 7.06
N ILE A 213 -11.42 -8.42 6.61
CA ILE A 213 -12.77 -8.03 6.98
C ILE A 213 -13.60 -8.05 5.71
N VAL A 214 -14.66 -8.85 5.72
CA VAL A 214 -15.61 -8.97 4.60
C VAL A 214 -16.95 -8.41 5.05
N PHE A 215 -17.48 -7.42 4.33
CA PHE A 215 -18.79 -6.90 4.66
C PHE A 215 -19.90 -7.79 4.09
N SER A 216 -21.00 -7.97 4.82
CA SER A 216 -22.14 -8.74 4.30
C SER A 216 -22.68 -8.16 2.99
N GLY A 217 -22.62 -6.83 2.81
CA GLY A 217 -23.06 -6.15 1.59
C GLY A 217 -22.39 -6.64 0.30
N VAL A 218 -21.08 -6.94 0.32
CA VAL A 218 -20.40 -7.46 -0.90
C VAL A 218 -20.87 -8.87 -1.26
N ILE A 219 -21.18 -9.68 -0.25
CA ILE A 219 -21.71 -11.05 -0.45
C ILE A 219 -23.12 -10.98 -1.04
N ASP A 220 -23.98 -10.14 -0.46
CA ASP A 220 -25.35 -9.94 -0.94
C ASP A 220 -25.38 -9.34 -2.35
N TYR A 221 -24.46 -8.42 -2.65
CA TYR A 221 -24.28 -7.85 -3.98
C TYR A 221 -23.96 -8.92 -5.03
N TYR A 222 -22.99 -9.80 -4.76
CA TYR A 222 -22.65 -10.87 -5.70
C TYR A 222 -23.78 -11.89 -5.86
N LYS A 223 -24.53 -12.22 -4.80
CA LYS A 223 -25.73 -13.05 -4.92
C LYS A 223 -26.78 -12.42 -5.83
N GLN A 224 -26.99 -11.11 -5.74
CA GLN A 224 -27.90 -10.40 -6.64
C GLN A 224 -27.41 -10.45 -8.09
N LEU A 225 -26.09 -10.30 -8.32
CA LEU A 225 -25.50 -10.42 -9.64
C LEU A 225 -25.65 -11.83 -10.22
N GLU A 226 -25.43 -12.87 -9.41
CA GLU A 226 -25.65 -14.29 -9.79
C GLU A 226 -27.12 -14.53 -10.15
N ALA A 227 -28.05 -14.09 -9.31
CA ALA A 227 -29.49 -14.21 -9.57
C ALA A 227 -29.93 -13.49 -10.85
N SER A 228 -29.28 -12.37 -11.19
CA SER A 228 -29.53 -11.63 -12.44
C SER A 228 -28.83 -12.21 -13.67
N GLY A 229 -28.02 -13.27 -13.52
CA GLY A 229 -27.25 -13.89 -14.60
C GLY A 229 -26.05 -13.07 -15.08
N LYS A 230 -25.61 -12.07 -14.30
CA LYS A 230 -24.45 -11.22 -14.65
C LYS A 230 -23.10 -11.89 -14.33
N ILE A 231 -23.09 -12.82 -13.39
CA ILE A 231 -21.95 -13.68 -13.05
C ILE A 231 -22.45 -15.12 -12.91
N THR A 232 -21.56 -16.11 -13.02
CA THR A 232 -21.92 -17.52 -12.91
C THR A 232 -21.95 -18.03 -11.48
N SER A 233 -21.12 -17.47 -10.58
CA SER A 233 -21.03 -17.92 -9.20
C SER A 233 -20.71 -16.79 -8.23
N ALA A 234 -21.60 -16.57 -7.26
CA ALA A 234 -21.37 -15.63 -6.17
C ALA A 234 -20.15 -16.05 -5.31
N GLU A 235 -20.01 -17.34 -4.99
CA GLU A 235 -18.88 -17.85 -4.21
C GLU A 235 -17.54 -17.64 -4.94
N ASN A 236 -17.47 -17.82 -6.27
CA ASN A 236 -16.24 -17.55 -7.02
C ASN A 236 -15.88 -16.05 -6.99
N SER A 237 -16.86 -15.17 -7.05
CA SER A 237 -16.64 -13.72 -7.00
C SER A 237 -16.20 -13.25 -5.60
N VAL A 238 -16.82 -13.79 -4.55
CA VAL A 238 -16.39 -13.60 -3.15
C VAL A 238 -14.98 -14.15 -2.93
N ALA A 239 -14.65 -15.30 -3.54
CA ALA A 239 -13.29 -15.83 -3.53
C ALA A 239 -12.29 -14.90 -4.20
N GLY A 240 -12.69 -14.25 -5.30
CA GLY A 240 -11.89 -13.22 -5.95
C GLY A 240 -11.52 -12.07 -5.01
N VAL A 241 -12.51 -11.51 -4.31
CA VAL A 241 -12.29 -10.44 -3.34
C VAL A 241 -11.37 -10.89 -2.20
N ILE A 242 -11.62 -12.06 -1.60
CA ILE A 242 -10.78 -12.57 -0.50
C ILE A 242 -9.37 -12.89 -0.99
N ALA A 243 -9.20 -13.40 -2.22
CA ALA A 243 -7.89 -13.65 -2.81
C ALA A 243 -7.12 -12.34 -3.05
N HIS A 244 -7.80 -11.27 -3.47
CA HIS A 244 -7.22 -9.93 -3.61
C HIS A 244 -6.74 -9.38 -2.25
N GLU A 245 -7.58 -9.44 -1.23
CA GLU A 245 -7.19 -9.01 0.13
C GLU A 245 -6.04 -9.85 0.69
N MET A 246 -6.07 -11.17 0.46
CA MET A 246 -5.00 -12.05 0.88
C MET A 246 -3.71 -11.79 0.10
N ALA A 247 -3.79 -11.41 -1.18
CA ALA A 247 -2.65 -11.02 -1.98
C ALA A 247 -1.97 -9.76 -1.40
N HIS A 248 -2.74 -8.75 -0.97
CA HIS A 248 -2.19 -7.61 -0.22
C HIS A 248 -1.49 -8.05 1.07
N SER A 249 -2.03 -9.05 1.77
CA SER A 249 -1.40 -9.59 2.96
C SER A 249 -0.11 -10.35 2.67
N ILE A 250 -0.07 -11.18 1.63
CA ILE A 250 1.10 -11.99 1.26
C ILE A 250 2.21 -11.08 0.73
N ALA A 251 1.87 -10.08 -0.08
CA ALA A 251 2.81 -9.07 -0.56
C ALA A 251 3.14 -8.01 0.50
N ARG A 252 2.45 -8.04 1.65
CA ARG A 252 2.60 -7.12 2.79
C ARG A 252 2.55 -5.65 2.39
N HIS A 253 1.65 -5.31 1.47
CA HIS A 253 1.52 -3.97 0.89
C HIS A 253 1.24 -2.89 1.94
N SER A 254 0.44 -3.19 2.96
CA SER A 254 0.13 -2.25 4.06
C SER A 254 1.37 -1.93 4.91
N VAL A 255 2.22 -2.93 5.17
CA VAL A 255 3.48 -2.76 5.89
C VAL A 255 4.50 -1.99 5.05
N GLU A 256 4.63 -2.35 3.77
CA GLU A 256 5.49 -1.63 2.82
C GLU A 256 5.10 -0.15 2.75
N ARG A 257 3.79 0.15 2.66
CA ARG A 257 3.26 1.52 2.64
C ARG A 257 3.53 2.26 3.94
N TYR A 258 3.36 1.60 5.08
CA TYR A 258 3.64 2.18 6.41
C TYR A 258 5.11 2.61 6.54
N PHE A 259 6.04 1.85 5.95
CA PHE A 259 7.48 2.14 5.99
C PHE A 259 8.03 2.80 4.71
N ASP A 260 7.17 3.31 3.83
CA ASP A 260 7.67 4.05 2.67
C ASP A 260 8.36 5.34 3.12
N TRP A 261 9.70 5.31 3.10
CA TRP A 261 10.55 6.42 3.51
C TRP A 261 10.26 7.70 2.73
N ARG A 262 9.68 7.59 1.52
CA ARG A 262 9.25 8.73 0.71
C ARG A 262 8.11 9.49 1.38
N SER A 263 7.15 8.79 1.96
CA SER A 263 6.05 9.39 2.72
C SER A 263 6.56 10.07 3.99
N ILE A 264 7.51 9.44 4.69
CA ILE A 264 8.15 10.02 5.89
C ILE A 264 8.94 11.29 5.53
N LEU A 265 9.77 11.23 4.49
CA LEU A 265 10.59 12.38 4.05
C LEU A 265 9.73 13.51 3.50
N THR A 266 8.64 13.18 2.79
CA THR A 266 7.74 14.18 2.22
C THR A 266 6.93 14.88 3.31
N ASN A 267 6.39 14.14 4.28
CA ASN A 267 5.71 14.74 5.44
C ASN A 267 6.66 15.64 6.24
N TYR A 268 7.92 15.22 6.43
CA TYR A 268 8.93 16.06 7.05
C TYR A 268 9.24 17.31 6.21
N ALA A 269 9.39 17.19 4.89
CA ALA A 269 9.65 18.32 3.99
C ALA A 269 8.48 19.32 3.96
N ILE A 270 7.23 18.84 3.99
CA ILE A 270 6.01 19.65 4.06
C ILE A 270 5.95 20.43 5.39
N ASP A 271 6.26 19.77 6.50
CA ASP A 271 6.27 20.41 7.84
C ASP A 271 7.35 21.50 7.95
N GLN A 272 8.53 21.26 7.36
CA GLN A 272 9.66 22.19 7.40
C GLN A 272 9.59 23.31 6.37
N ILE A 273 8.85 23.13 5.26
CA ILE A 273 8.85 24.08 4.13
C ILE A 273 7.40 24.39 3.73
N LYS A 274 6.77 25.29 4.50
CA LYS A 274 5.35 25.68 4.38
C LYS A 274 4.98 26.40 3.07
N ASP A 275 5.96 26.89 2.30
CA ASP A 275 5.74 27.77 1.14
C ASP A 275 5.60 27.04 -0.21
N TYR A 276 5.74 25.71 -0.25
CA TYR A 276 5.64 24.95 -1.50
C TYR A 276 4.32 24.20 -1.62
N PHE A 277 3.29 24.92 -2.09
CA PHE A 277 1.95 24.39 -2.31
C PHE A 277 1.89 23.16 -3.27
N PHE A 278 2.90 22.94 -4.10
CA PHE A 278 2.96 21.82 -5.07
C PHE A 278 3.59 20.53 -4.52
N LEU A 279 4.34 20.58 -3.41
CA LEU A 279 4.96 19.41 -2.80
C LEU A 279 3.92 18.36 -2.34
N PRO A 280 2.81 18.76 -1.69
CA PRO A 280 1.69 17.85 -1.37
C PRO A 280 1.04 17.20 -2.60
N LEU A 281 0.95 17.93 -3.72
CA LEU A 281 0.37 17.39 -4.96
C LEU A 281 1.27 16.32 -5.59
N ILE A 282 2.59 16.55 -5.61
CA ILE A 282 3.56 15.57 -6.11
C ILE A 282 3.56 14.33 -5.21
N ALA A 283 3.53 14.51 -3.88
CA ALA A 283 3.42 13.43 -2.91
C ALA A 283 2.20 12.55 -3.18
N LYS A 284 1.04 13.19 -3.38
CA LYS A 284 -0.22 12.52 -3.69
C LYS A 284 -0.15 11.73 -5.00
N VAL A 285 0.43 12.29 -6.06
CA VAL A 285 0.57 11.60 -7.36
C VAL A 285 1.50 10.38 -7.25
N VAL A 286 2.58 10.48 -6.49
CA VAL A 286 3.51 9.36 -6.25
C VAL A 286 2.82 8.26 -5.45
N ASP A 287 2.11 8.62 -4.38
CA ASP A 287 1.36 7.67 -3.55
C ASP A 287 0.27 6.96 -4.36
N MET A 288 -0.48 7.69 -5.18
CA MET A 288 -1.47 7.10 -6.10
C MET A 288 -0.87 6.09 -7.08
N LYS A 289 0.32 6.37 -7.64
CA LYS A 289 1.00 5.41 -8.54
C LYS A 289 1.49 4.17 -7.82
N ILE A 290 1.99 4.32 -6.59
CA ILE A 290 2.41 3.18 -5.76
C ILE A 290 1.20 2.30 -5.47
N GLN A 291 0.09 2.90 -5.07
CA GLN A 291 -1.17 2.18 -4.83
C GLN A 291 -1.62 1.45 -6.10
N GLN A 292 -1.66 2.10 -7.26
CA GLN A 292 -2.00 1.43 -8.53
C GLN A 292 -1.12 0.22 -8.85
N ASN A 293 0.19 0.30 -8.60
CA ASN A 293 1.10 -0.83 -8.82
C ASN A 293 0.84 -1.96 -7.83
N GLN A 294 0.59 -1.63 -6.56
CA GLN A 294 0.25 -2.62 -5.52
C GLN A 294 -1.10 -3.30 -5.78
N GLU A 295 -2.09 -2.56 -6.31
CA GLU A 295 -3.36 -3.14 -6.75
C GLU A 295 -3.18 -4.12 -7.91
N ALA A 296 -2.42 -3.73 -8.95
CA ALA A 296 -2.14 -4.59 -10.10
C ALA A 296 -1.33 -5.84 -9.70
N GLU A 297 -0.41 -5.70 -8.74
CA GLU A 297 0.33 -6.83 -8.17
C GLU A 297 -0.58 -7.75 -7.35
N ALA A 298 -1.47 -7.19 -6.53
CA ALA A 298 -2.43 -7.95 -5.76
C ALA A 298 -3.42 -8.72 -6.66
N ASP A 299 -3.93 -8.11 -7.73
CA ASP A 299 -4.73 -8.77 -8.76
C ASP A 299 -4.00 -9.96 -9.39
N PHE A 300 -2.72 -9.76 -9.72
CA PHE A 300 -1.90 -10.80 -10.33
C PHE A 300 -1.68 -11.98 -9.37
N ILE A 301 -1.30 -11.71 -8.12
CA ILE A 301 -1.15 -12.74 -7.08
C ILE A 301 -2.48 -13.46 -6.81
N ALA A 302 -3.59 -12.72 -6.76
CA ALA A 302 -4.93 -13.29 -6.54
C ALA A 302 -5.29 -14.34 -7.59
N LEU A 303 -4.93 -14.14 -8.86
CA LEU A 303 -5.13 -15.14 -9.91
C LEU A 303 -4.43 -16.47 -9.58
N TYR A 304 -3.18 -16.44 -9.09
CA TYR A 304 -2.47 -17.65 -8.67
C TYR A 304 -3.12 -18.30 -7.45
N LEU A 305 -3.56 -17.52 -6.47
CA LEU A 305 -4.24 -18.05 -5.28
C LEU A 305 -5.54 -18.75 -5.66
N LEU A 306 -6.37 -18.10 -6.49
CA LEU A 306 -7.63 -18.65 -7.00
C LEU A 306 -7.39 -19.93 -7.80
N LYS A 307 -6.47 -19.90 -8.77
CA LYS A 307 -6.15 -21.05 -9.61
C LYS A 307 -5.62 -22.22 -8.78
N ARG A 308 -4.73 -21.95 -7.82
CA ARG A 308 -4.22 -22.96 -6.86
C ARG A 308 -5.34 -23.55 -6.03
N ALA A 309 -6.24 -22.73 -5.53
CA ALA A 309 -7.41 -23.17 -4.79
C ALA A 309 -8.48 -23.83 -5.67
N GLY A 310 -8.32 -23.88 -6.99
CA GLY A 310 -9.25 -24.51 -7.94
C GLY A 310 -10.55 -23.71 -8.15
N TYR A 311 -10.49 -22.39 -8.00
CA TYR A 311 -11.55 -21.47 -8.38
C TYR A 311 -11.40 -21.08 -9.87
N ASP A 312 -12.52 -20.71 -10.49
CA ASP A 312 -12.53 -20.21 -11.87
C ASP A 312 -12.02 -18.76 -11.91
N THR A 313 -10.95 -18.52 -12.65
CA THR A 313 -10.32 -17.21 -12.81
C THR A 313 -10.87 -16.42 -14.00
N SER A 314 -11.66 -17.04 -14.88
CA SER A 314 -12.13 -16.42 -16.13
C SER A 314 -13.06 -15.23 -15.91
N GLU A 315 -13.88 -15.28 -14.86
CA GLU A 315 -14.81 -14.19 -14.51
C GLU A 315 -14.25 -13.25 -13.45
N PHE A 316 -13.04 -13.48 -12.93
CA PHE A 316 -12.48 -12.69 -11.83
C PHE A 316 -12.39 -11.20 -12.19
N GLY A 317 -11.78 -10.87 -13.33
CA GLY A 317 -11.66 -9.48 -13.79
C GLY A 317 -12.99 -8.77 -13.96
N ARG A 318 -14.01 -9.49 -14.48
CA ARG A 318 -15.37 -8.98 -14.62
C ARG A 318 -16.04 -8.76 -13.26
N SER A 319 -15.89 -9.71 -12.34
CA SER A 319 -16.50 -9.63 -11.00
C SER A 319 -15.96 -8.45 -10.19
N MET A 320 -14.66 -8.15 -10.29
CA MET A 320 -14.03 -7.01 -9.64
C MET A 320 -14.46 -5.68 -10.26
N LYS A 321 -14.62 -5.64 -11.59
CA LYS A 321 -15.12 -4.45 -12.29
C LYS A 321 -16.56 -4.08 -11.90
N LEU A 322 -17.38 -5.09 -11.55
CA LEU A 322 -18.77 -4.87 -11.17
C LEU A 322 -18.92 -4.26 -9.76
N LEU A 323 -17.89 -4.32 -8.91
CA LEU A 323 -17.83 -3.56 -7.66
C LEU A 323 -17.71 -2.05 -8.01
N GLY A 324 -18.85 -1.41 -8.24
CA GLY A 324 -18.99 0.02 -8.53
C GLY A 324 -18.98 0.87 -7.26
N ASP A 325 -18.74 2.19 -7.39
CA ASP A 325 -18.44 3.11 -6.27
C ASP A 325 -19.62 3.23 -5.29
N GLU A 326 -19.34 3.16 -3.98
CA GLU A 326 -20.12 3.84 -2.94
C GLU A 326 -19.46 5.19 -2.61
N PRO A 327 -20.21 6.21 -2.15
CA PRO A 327 -19.71 7.58 -2.06
C PRO A 327 -18.61 7.76 -1.00
N ASP A 328 -17.70 8.70 -1.30
CA ASP A 328 -16.65 9.22 -0.41
C ASP A 328 -17.24 9.71 0.93
N ASP A 329 -17.27 8.85 1.96
CA ASP A 329 -17.44 9.30 3.33
C ASP A 329 -16.07 9.79 3.85
N PRO A 330 -15.97 10.84 4.70
CA PRO A 330 -14.70 11.33 5.22
C PRO A 330 -14.10 10.29 6.18
N ILE A 331 -13.26 9.43 5.63
CA ILE A 331 -12.66 8.32 6.34
C ILE A 331 -11.34 8.78 6.99
N ASP A 332 -11.15 8.44 8.28
CA ASP A 332 -9.90 8.67 9.02
C ASP A 332 -8.66 8.18 8.25
N TYR A 333 -7.52 8.87 8.37
CA TYR A 333 -6.25 8.49 7.74
C TYR A 333 -5.86 7.01 7.97
N PHE A 334 -6.13 6.47 9.16
CA PHE A 334 -5.86 5.06 9.47
C PHE A 334 -6.79 4.10 8.72
N ARG A 335 -8.03 4.52 8.44
CA ARG A 335 -9.03 3.77 7.70
C ARG A 335 -8.82 3.90 6.18
N ALA A 336 -8.36 5.05 5.68
CA ALA A 336 -8.00 5.24 4.26
C ALA A 336 -6.85 4.34 3.78
N LEU A 337 -6.02 3.83 4.70
CA LEU A 337 -5.02 2.81 4.41
C LEU A 337 -5.62 1.45 4.02
N PHE A 338 -6.88 1.22 4.38
CA PHE A 338 -7.55 -0.08 4.31
C PHE A 338 -8.85 -0.04 3.50
N ILE A 339 -9.49 1.11 3.31
CA ILE A 339 -10.88 1.14 2.83
C ILE A 339 -11.02 1.33 1.31
N ASP A 340 -10.01 1.85 0.61
CA ASP A 340 -10.14 2.19 -0.81
C ASP A 340 -9.09 1.49 -1.70
N HIS A 341 -9.58 0.70 -2.65
CA HIS A 341 -8.82 0.25 -3.82
C HIS A 341 -9.14 1.19 -4.99
N PRO A 342 -8.34 2.24 -5.25
CA PRO A 342 -8.63 3.18 -6.32
C PRO A 342 -8.76 2.44 -7.65
N ARG A 343 -9.82 2.74 -8.41
CA ARG A 343 -10.03 2.11 -9.72
C ARG A 343 -8.81 2.31 -10.60
N PHE A 344 -8.23 1.20 -11.02
CA PHE A 344 -7.40 1.17 -12.21
C PHE A 344 -8.34 1.06 -13.41
N MET A 345 -8.35 2.08 -14.28
CA MET A 345 -9.27 2.22 -15.43
C MET A 345 -9.26 1.01 -16.39
N ASP A 346 -8.25 0.13 -16.25
CA ASP A 346 -7.96 -1.01 -17.12
C ASP A 346 -7.82 -2.34 -16.34
N ARG A 347 -8.36 -2.43 -15.10
CA ARG A 347 -8.19 -3.56 -14.17
C ARG A 347 -8.66 -4.90 -14.75
N GLU A 348 -9.86 -4.94 -15.33
CA GLU A 348 -10.41 -6.13 -15.99
C GLU A 348 -9.51 -6.60 -17.14
N ASN A 349 -9.07 -5.69 -18.01
CA ASN A 349 -8.22 -6.02 -19.15
C ASN A 349 -6.82 -6.45 -18.72
N SER A 350 -6.28 -5.88 -17.62
CA SER A 350 -5.00 -6.29 -17.04
C SER A 350 -5.05 -7.73 -16.53
N MET A 351 -6.10 -8.08 -15.76
CA MET A 351 -6.32 -9.44 -15.28
C MET A 351 -6.56 -10.42 -16.44
N ASN A 352 -7.43 -10.08 -17.39
CA ASN A 352 -7.74 -10.94 -18.53
C ASN A 352 -6.49 -11.22 -19.39
N ARG A 353 -5.55 -10.26 -19.48
CA ARG A 353 -4.24 -10.48 -20.13
C ARG A 353 -3.31 -11.39 -19.32
N SER A 354 -3.49 -11.43 -18.00
CA SER A 354 -2.67 -12.25 -17.09
C SER A 354 -3.16 -13.70 -17.03
N VAL A 355 -4.47 -13.95 -17.19
CA VAL A 355 -5.06 -15.30 -17.12
C VAL A 355 -4.31 -16.33 -17.97
N PRO A 356 -4.01 -16.11 -19.28
CA PRO A 356 -3.31 -17.09 -20.09
C PRO A 356 -1.92 -17.46 -19.55
N LYS A 357 -1.18 -16.48 -19.03
CA LYS A 357 0.12 -16.71 -18.40
C LYS A 357 -0.02 -17.53 -17.11
N VAL A 358 -1.02 -17.23 -16.30
CA VAL A 358 -1.30 -18.01 -15.09
C VAL A 358 -1.67 -19.44 -15.45
N ASP A 359 -2.44 -19.65 -16.52
CA ASP A 359 -2.78 -20.98 -16.99
C ASP A 359 -1.53 -21.76 -17.44
N GLU A 360 -0.65 -21.13 -18.24
CA GLU A 360 0.64 -21.68 -18.67
C GLU A 360 1.54 -22.06 -17.46
N ASP A 361 1.69 -21.16 -16.49
CA ASP A 361 2.48 -21.42 -15.28
C ASP A 361 1.95 -22.60 -14.46
N PHE A 362 0.64 -22.87 -14.48
CA PHE A 362 0.04 -24.03 -13.80
C PHE A 362 0.10 -25.33 -14.60
N GLU A 363 0.45 -25.26 -15.88
CA GLU A 363 0.79 -26.43 -16.69
C GLU A 363 2.27 -26.80 -16.50
N GLU A 364 3.15 -25.80 -16.33
CA GLU A 364 4.60 -26.01 -16.32
C GLU A 364 5.23 -26.05 -14.92
N LEU A 365 4.80 -25.18 -14.00
CA LEU A 365 5.52 -24.86 -12.76
C LEU A 365 4.75 -25.20 -11.48
N TYR A 366 3.42 -25.06 -11.53
CA TYR A 366 2.57 -25.20 -10.35
C TYR A 366 1.51 -26.29 -10.54
N CYS A 367 0.76 -26.59 -9.49
CA CYS A 367 -0.36 -27.52 -9.57
C CYS A 367 -1.60 -26.94 -8.89
N VAL A 368 -2.77 -27.27 -9.42
CA VAL A 368 -4.05 -27.00 -8.77
C VAL A 368 -4.21 -27.94 -7.56
N GLU A 369 -4.82 -27.47 -6.48
CA GLU A 369 -5.04 -28.29 -5.28
C GLU A 369 -5.96 -29.47 -5.62
N GLU A 370 -5.40 -30.68 -5.56
CA GLU A 370 -6.20 -31.89 -5.67
C GLU A 370 -7.08 -32.07 -4.45
N LYS A 371 -8.36 -31.76 -4.61
CA LYS A 371 -9.38 -32.02 -3.59
C LYS A 371 -9.80 -33.48 -3.66
N SER A 372 -9.81 -34.20 -2.54
CA SER A 372 -10.34 -35.56 -2.49
C SER A 372 -11.82 -35.61 -2.91
N TRP A 373 -12.31 -36.79 -3.30
CA TRP A 373 -13.72 -36.98 -3.63
C TRP A 373 -14.64 -36.51 -2.48
N TYR A 374 -14.23 -36.80 -1.24
CA TYR A 374 -14.96 -36.42 -0.03
C TYR A 374 -14.99 -34.89 0.13
N GLN A 375 -13.86 -34.20 -0.07
CA GLN A 375 -13.80 -32.74 0.00
C GLN A 375 -14.70 -32.09 -1.07
N ARG A 376 -14.71 -32.62 -2.30
CA ARG A 376 -15.61 -32.15 -3.37
C ARG A 376 -17.09 -32.38 -3.03
N LEU A 377 -17.43 -33.57 -2.51
CA LEU A 377 -18.81 -33.88 -2.10
C LEU A 377 -19.24 -32.99 -0.93
N LYS A 378 -18.42 -32.89 0.12
CA LYS A 378 -18.66 -32.05 1.29
C LYS A 378 -18.96 -30.62 0.88
N ARG A 379 -18.16 -30.02 -0.01
CA ARG A 379 -18.44 -28.67 -0.55
C ARG A 379 -19.79 -28.56 -1.24
N ARG A 380 -20.17 -29.54 -2.07
CA ARG A 380 -21.48 -29.53 -2.74
C ARG A 380 -22.63 -29.61 -1.72
N ILE A 381 -22.46 -30.41 -0.67
CA ILE A 381 -23.43 -30.52 0.42
C ILE A 381 -23.48 -29.20 1.21
N ASP A 382 -22.34 -28.67 1.63
CA ASP A 382 -22.24 -27.43 2.39
C ASP A 382 -22.91 -26.26 1.64
N ARG A 383 -22.65 -26.12 0.33
CA ARG A 383 -23.31 -25.09 -0.51
C ARG A 383 -24.83 -25.26 -0.57
N ARG A 384 -25.32 -26.51 -0.65
CA ARG A 384 -26.77 -26.78 -0.64
C ARG A 384 -27.37 -26.50 0.74
N MET A 385 -26.64 -26.84 1.80
CA MET A 385 -27.06 -26.53 3.17
C MET A 385 -27.07 -25.02 3.42
N ASP A 386 -26.13 -24.25 2.84
CA ASP A 386 -26.13 -22.79 2.91
C ASP A 386 -27.46 -22.20 2.41
N ALA A 387 -27.92 -22.65 1.24
CA ALA A 387 -29.22 -22.24 0.70
C ALA A 387 -30.41 -22.66 1.59
N VAL A 388 -30.32 -23.81 2.27
CA VAL A 388 -31.36 -24.25 3.21
C VAL A 388 -31.36 -23.37 4.47
N TRP A 389 -30.19 -23.10 5.06
CA TRP A 389 -30.08 -22.30 6.27
C TRP A 389 -30.54 -20.87 6.07
N GLU A 390 -30.33 -20.29 4.89
CA GLU A 390 -30.84 -18.95 4.52
C GLU A 390 -32.37 -18.87 4.55
N ILE A 391 -33.09 -19.97 4.36
CA ILE A 391 -34.55 -20.00 4.47
C ILE A 391 -35.00 -19.96 5.94
N PHE A 392 -34.16 -20.44 6.87
CA PHE A 392 -34.49 -20.61 8.29
C PHE A 392 -33.89 -19.55 9.22
N SER A 393 -32.99 -18.72 8.72
CA SER A 393 -32.35 -17.58 9.43
C SER A 393 -33.03 -16.27 9.09
#